data_AF-A0A392R7S7-F1
#
_entry.id   AF-A0A392R7S7-F1
#
_cell.length_a   1.000
_cell.length_b   1.000
_cell.length_c   1.000
_cell.angle_alpha   90.00
_cell.angle_beta   90.00
_cell.angle_gamma   90.00
#
_symmetry.space_group_name_H-M   'P 1'
#
loop_
_entity.id
_entity.type
_entity.pdbx_description
1 polymer ?
#
loop_
_entity_poly.entity_id
_entity_poly.type
_entity_poly.pdbx_seq_one_letter_code
_entity_poly.pdbx_strand_id
1 'polypeptide(L)'
;MFSSSNPVGMDLVCRVVNGRLSTDHIERCNHMFTKEEVKDALDQMHPLKAPGPDGLPAIFFQKYWNIVGNEIQELVLSILNEGQSPGCINKTFIALIPKCKNPSSPK
;
A
#
# COMPACT_ATOMS: atom_id res chain seq x y z
N MET A 1 -4.62 21.00 -5.03
CA MET A 1 -3.99 20.24 -6.13
C MET A 1 -2.69 19.69 -5.59
N PHE A 2 -2.50 18.37 -5.64
CA PHE A 2 -1.23 17.76 -5.24
C PHE A 2 -0.20 18.03 -6.34
N SER A 3 0.94 18.62 -5.97
CA SER A 3 2.09 18.80 -6.85
C SER A 3 3.18 17.85 -6.41
N SER A 4 3.81 17.18 -7.36
CA SER A 4 5.09 16.52 -7.12
C SER A 4 6.13 17.59 -6.77
N SER A 5 6.84 17.40 -5.67
CA SER A 5 8.11 18.12 -5.44
C SER A 5 9.21 17.38 -6.18
N ASN A 6 10.10 18.09 -6.87
CA ASN A 6 11.34 17.54 -7.41
C ASN A 6 12.50 17.84 -6.43
N PRO A 7 12.63 17.08 -5.33
CA PRO A 7 13.60 17.39 -4.29
C PRO A 7 15.03 17.24 -4.82
N VAL A 8 15.87 18.22 -4.50
CA VAL A 8 17.32 18.21 -4.77
C VAL A 8 18.06 17.78 -3.51
N GLY A 9 19.20 17.11 -3.66
CA GLY A 9 20.08 16.77 -2.53
C GLY A 9 19.72 15.49 -1.78
N MET A 10 18.97 14.56 -2.39
CA MET A 10 18.65 13.26 -1.79
C MET A 10 19.91 12.51 -1.31
N ASP A 11 21.03 12.59 -2.03
CA ASP A 11 22.31 11.98 -1.63
C ASP A 11 22.79 12.49 -0.25
N LEU A 12 22.71 13.81 -0.02
CA LEU A 12 23.12 14.42 1.25
C LEU A 12 22.25 13.94 2.42
N VAL A 13 20.95 13.77 2.19
CA VAL A 13 20.01 13.24 3.19
C VAL A 13 20.29 11.76 3.46
N CYS A 14 20.49 10.96 2.40
CA CYS A 14 20.82 9.54 2.53
C CYS A 14 22.13 9.30 3.29
N ARG A 15 23.13 10.20 3.19
CA ARG A 15 24.39 10.09 3.95
C ARG A 15 24.18 10.08 5.47
N VAL A 16 23.21 10.85 5.99
CA VAL A 16 22.93 10.92 7.44
C VAL A 16 22.42 9.58 7.99
N VAL A 17 21.79 8.78 7.13
CA VAL A 17 21.22 7.47 7.49
C VAL A 17 22.06 6.30 6.96
N ASN A 18 23.19 6.57 6.30
CA ASN A 18 24.04 5.52 5.74
C ASN A 18 24.62 4.63 6.84
N GLY A 19 24.59 3.31 6.63
CA GLY A 19 25.04 2.33 7.62
C GLY A 19 24.19 2.21 8.88
N ARG A 20 22.98 2.80 8.91
CA ARG A 20 22.03 2.66 10.05
C ARG A 20 21.18 1.39 10.00
N LEU A 21 21.11 0.72 8.85
CA LEU A 21 20.39 -0.55 8.70
C LEU A 21 21.35 -1.69 9.01
N SER A 22 20.88 -2.66 9.80
CA SER A 22 21.58 -3.94 9.93
C SER A 22 21.54 -4.71 8.60
N THR A 23 22.47 -5.65 8.44
CA THR A 23 22.48 -6.56 7.29
C THR A 23 21.12 -7.24 7.12
N ASP A 24 20.55 -7.74 8.22
CA ASP A 24 19.23 -8.39 8.23
C ASP A 24 18.11 -7.48 7.70
N HIS A 25 18.14 -6.17 8.00
CA HIS A 25 17.15 -5.24 7.45
C HIS A 25 17.32 -5.07 5.94
N ILE A 26 18.56 -4.97 5.46
CA ILE A 26 18.87 -4.81 4.05
C ILE A 26 18.42 -6.06 3.29
N GLU A 27 18.77 -7.25 3.79
CA GLU A 27 18.38 -8.53 3.20
C GLU A 27 16.86 -8.67 3.14
N ARG A 28 16.16 -8.37 4.24
CA ARG A 28 14.69 -8.43 4.27
C ARG A 28 14.04 -7.46 3.29
N CYS A 29 14.55 -6.23 3.16
CA CYS A 29 14.01 -5.24 2.23
C CYS A 29 14.31 -5.55 0.75
N ASN A 30 15.35 -6.33 0.48
CA ASN A 30 15.72 -6.75 -0.88
C ASN A 30 15.10 -8.09 -1.29
N HIS A 31 14.48 -8.82 -0.35
CA HIS A 31 13.84 -10.10 -0.64
C HIS A 31 12.56 -9.89 -1.43
N MET A 32 12.23 -10.88 -2.28
CA MET A 32 10.97 -10.89 -3.02
C MET A 32 9.79 -11.14 -2.07
N PHE A 33 8.65 -10.53 -2.37
CA PHE A 33 7.43 -10.77 -1.59
C PHE A 33 6.92 -12.20 -1.79
N THR A 34 6.35 -12.79 -0.74
CA THR A 34 5.80 -14.15 -0.77
C THR A 34 4.26 -14.18 -0.76
N LYS A 35 3.69 -15.33 -1.12
CA LYS A 35 2.23 -15.55 -1.08
C LYS A 35 1.69 -15.44 0.34
N GLU A 36 2.48 -15.85 1.33
CA GLU A 36 2.16 -15.79 2.76
C GLU A 36 2.08 -14.34 3.23
N GLU A 37 3.06 -13.49 2.85
CA GLU A 37 3.05 -12.07 3.21
C GLU A 37 1.82 -11.34 2.65
N VAL A 38 1.37 -11.68 1.44
CA VAL A 38 0.14 -11.13 0.87
C VAL A 38 -1.09 -11.50 1.71
N LYS A 39 -1.17 -12.76 2.16
CA LYS A 39 -2.27 -13.23 3.00
C LYS A 39 -2.22 -12.60 4.38
N ASP A 40 -1.05 -12.56 5.01
CA ASP A 40 -0.86 -11.93 6.31
C ASP A 40 -1.23 -10.44 6.27
N ALA A 41 -0.86 -9.74 5.20
CA ALA A 41 -1.24 -8.35 4.99
C ALA A 41 -2.77 -8.18 4.89
N LEU A 42 -3.46 -9.07 4.17
CA LEU A 42 -4.92 -9.06 4.08
C LEU A 42 -5.58 -9.31 5.44
N ASP A 43 -5.04 -10.22 6.25
CA ASP A 43 -5.60 -10.57 7.56
C ASP A 43 -5.40 -9.46 8.60
N GLN A 44 -4.36 -8.65 8.44
CA GLN A 44 -4.14 -7.45 9.25
C GLN A 44 -5.11 -6.30 8.90
N MET A 45 -5.82 -6.36 7.77
CA MET A 45 -6.78 -5.32 7.40
C MET A 45 -8.03 -5.37 8.28
N HIS A 46 -8.46 -4.21 8.77
CA HIS A 46 -9.71 -4.12 9.52
C HIS A 46 -10.91 -4.49 8.62
N PRO A 47 -11.76 -5.47 8.97
CA PRO A 47 -12.67 -6.11 8.02
C PRO A 47 -13.70 -5.16 7.37
N LEU A 48 -14.16 -4.15 8.13
CA LEU A 48 -15.25 -3.23 7.75
C LEU A 48 -14.77 -1.80 7.44
N LYS A 49 -13.56 -1.63 6.91
CA LYS A 49 -13.18 -0.31 6.35
C LYS A 49 -14.03 0.04 5.13
N ALA A 50 -14.08 1.34 4.81
CA ALA A 50 -14.78 1.85 3.65
C ALA A 50 -14.31 1.11 2.37
N PRO A 51 -15.23 0.62 1.52
CA PRO A 51 -14.87 -0.09 0.31
C PRO A 51 -14.33 0.85 -0.76
N GLY A 52 -13.63 0.29 -1.73
CA GLY A 52 -13.25 1.00 -2.94
C GLY A 52 -14.45 1.20 -3.89
N PRO A 53 -14.19 1.67 -5.12
CA PRO A 53 -15.19 1.74 -6.19
C PRO A 53 -15.82 0.40 -6.59
N ASP A 54 -15.22 -0.71 -6.17
CA ASP A 54 -15.74 -2.07 -6.31
C ASP A 54 -16.90 -2.39 -5.35
N GLY A 55 -17.07 -1.60 -4.28
CA GLY A 55 -18.06 -1.85 -3.24
C GLY A 55 -17.72 -3.03 -2.32
N LEU A 56 -16.51 -3.59 -2.40
CA LEU A 56 -16.12 -4.78 -1.64
C LEU A 56 -15.23 -4.39 -0.44
N PRO A 57 -15.69 -4.58 0.80
CA PRO A 57 -14.85 -4.38 1.98
C PRO A 57 -13.83 -5.52 2.16
N ALA A 58 -12.78 -5.30 2.96
CA ALA A 58 -11.72 -6.29 3.21
C ALA A 58 -12.26 -7.65 3.68
N ILE A 59 -13.36 -7.67 4.45
CA ILE A 59 -14.02 -8.90 4.92
C ILE A 59 -14.44 -9.83 3.78
N PHE A 60 -14.74 -9.30 2.59
CA PHE A 60 -15.06 -10.12 1.42
C PHE A 60 -13.86 -11.01 1.05
N PHE A 61 -12.69 -10.39 0.87
CA PHE A 61 -11.46 -11.10 0.49
C PHE A 61 -10.99 -12.03 1.61
N GLN A 62 -11.14 -11.65 2.87
CA GLN A 62 -10.81 -12.50 4.02
C GLN A 62 -11.70 -13.75 4.06
N LYS A 63 -13.02 -13.59 3.87
CA LYS A 63 -14.00 -14.68 3.98
C LYS A 63 -13.97 -15.64 2.79
N TYR A 64 -13.75 -15.12 1.58
CA TYR A 64 -13.76 -15.89 0.33
C TYR A 64 -12.36 -16.16 -0.20
N TRP A 65 -11.33 -16.11 0.66
CA TRP A 65 -9.93 -16.29 0.27
C TRP A 65 -9.67 -17.63 -0.44
N ASN A 66 -10.38 -18.69 -0.05
CA ASN A 66 -10.29 -19.99 -0.72
C ASN A 66 -10.81 -20.00 -2.17
N ILE A 67 -11.54 -18.95 -2.58
CA ILE A 67 -12.10 -18.78 -3.92
C ILE A 67 -11.24 -17.81 -4.74
N VAL A 68 -10.89 -16.66 -4.18
CA VAL A 68 -10.23 -15.56 -4.92
C VAL A 68 -8.73 -15.40 -4.60
N GLY A 69 -8.23 -16.13 -3.61
CA GLY A 69 -6.91 -15.87 -3.03
C GLY A 69 -5.76 -16.11 -3.99
N ASN A 70 -5.87 -17.09 -4.89
CA ASN A 70 -4.80 -17.39 -5.84
C ASN A 70 -4.64 -16.26 -6.86
N GLU A 71 -5.74 -15.78 -7.44
CA GLU A 71 -5.73 -14.68 -8.41
C GLU A 71 -5.26 -13.38 -7.77
N ILE A 72 -5.66 -13.11 -6.53
CA ILE A 72 -5.20 -11.94 -5.78
C ILE A 72 -3.70 -12.03 -5.48
N GLN A 73 -3.19 -13.19 -5.07
CA GLN A 73 -1.77 -13.39 -4.83
C GLN A 73 -0.95 -13.19 -6.11
N GLU A 74 -1.38 -13.78 -7.22
CA GLU A 74 -0.70 -13.63 -8.52
C GLU A 74 -0.65 -12.17 -8.96
N LEU A 75 -1.78 -11.45 -8.88
CA LEU A 75 -1.85 -10.04 -9.22
C LEU A 75 -0.95 -9.17 -8.33
N VAL A 76 -0.97 -9.39 -7.02
CA VAL A 76 -0.19 -8.57 -6.08
C VAL A 76 1.30 -8.83 -6.27
N LEU A 77 1.70 -10.09 -6.44
CA LEU A 77 3.11 -10.44 -6.64
C LEU A 77 3.62 -9.97 -8.00
N SER A 78 2.83 -10.01 -9.07
CA SER A 78 3.26 -9.45 -10.36
C SER A 78 3.52 -7.94 -10.27
N ILE A 79 2.74 -7.21 -9.46
CA ILE A 79 2.99 -5.79 -9.19
C ILE A 79 4.26 -5.60 -8.36
N LEU A 80 4.39 -6.31 -7.23
CA LEU A 80 5.45 -6.07 -6.24
C LEU A 80 6.82 -6.60 -6.69
N ASN A 81 6.85 -7.75 -7.34
CA ASN A 81 8.08 -8.46 -7.69
C ASN A 81 8.50 -8.24 -9.16
N GLU A 82 7.55 -8.02 -10.07
CA GLU A 82 7.82 -7.90 -11.51
C GLU A 82 7.61 -6.47 -12.04
N GLY A 83 7.17 -5.55 -11.18
CA GLY A 83 6.99 -4.14 -11.54
C GLY A 83 5.79 -3.88 -12.45
N GLN A 84 4.78 -4.76 -12.45
CA GLN A 84 3.53 -4.50 -13.18
C GLN A 84 2.77 -3.29 -12.60
N SER A 85 1.96 -2.64 -13.42
CA SER A 85 1.21 -1.45 -13.01
C SER A 85 0.02 -1.81 -12.10
N PRO A 86 -0.16 -1.15 -10.94
CA PRO A 86 -1.33 -1.32 -10.08
C PRO A 86 -2.58 -0.59 -10.60
N GLY A 87 -2.55 -0.03 -11.82
CA GLY A 87 -3.62 0.83 -12.33
C GLY A 87 -5.01 0.20 -12.37
N CYS A 88 -5.12 -1.13 -12.43
CA CYS A 88 -6.38 -1.84 -12.38
C CYS A 88 -7.06 -1.77 -10.99
N ILE A 89 -6.29 -1.66 -9.92
CA ILE A 89 -6.76 -1.66 -8.52
C ILE A 89 -6.57 -0.31 -7.80
N ASN A 90 -5.84 0.64 -8.39
CA ASN A 90 -5.52 1.93 -7.78
C ASN A 90 -6.63 2.99 -7.94
N LYS A 91 -7.89 2.58 -8.04
CA LYS A 91 -9.05 3.48 -8.10
C LYS A 91 -9.64 3.63 -6.70
N THR A 92 -9.85 4.86 -6.24
CA THR A 92 -10.34 5.14 -4.89
C THR A 92 -11.33 6.30 -4.85
N PHE A 93 -12.19 6.33 -3.84
CA PHE A 93 -13.05 7.47 -3.55
C PHE A 93 -12.34 8.44 -2.59
N ILE A 94 -12.41 9.74 -2.90
CA ILE A 94 -11.88 10.78 -2.03
C ILE A 94 -13.03 11.38 -1.23
N ALA A 95 -12.98 11.22 0.09
CA ALA A 95 -13.90 11.86 1.03
C ALA A 95 -13.15 12.87 1.90
N LEU A 96 -13.64 14.11 1.96
CA LEU A 96 -13.09 15.14 2.83
C LEU A 96 -13.82 15.10 4.17
N ILE A 97 -13.09 14.80 5.25
CA ILE A 97 -13.61 14.80 6.62
C ILE A 97 -13.20 16.10 7.31
N PRO A 98 -14.13 17.04 7.59
CA PRO A 98 -13.83 18.27 8.31
C PRO A 98 -13.25 17.99 9.70
N LYS A 99 -12.10 18.60 10.01
CA LYS A 99 -11.50 18.54 11.37
C LYS A 99 -12.16 19.51 12.37
N CYS A 100 -12.86 20.53 11.87
CA CYS A 100 -13.59 21.52 12.66
C CYS A 100 -14.89 21.91 11.96
N LYS A 101 -15.79 22.57 12.70
CA LYS A 101 -16.99 23.17 12.10
C LYS A 101 -16.58 24.25 11.10
N ASN A 102 -17.20 24.25 9.91
CA ASN A 102 -17.00 25.24 8.83
C ASN A 102 -15.52 25.45 8.44
N PRO A 103 -14.84 24.42 7.89
CA PRO A 103 -13.47 24.57 7.41
C PRO A 103 -13.42 25.54 6.23
N SER A 104 -12.60 26.59 6.32
CA SER A 104 -12.46 27.62 5.28
C SER A 104 -11.20 27.45 4.41
N SER A 105 -10.19 26.70 4.88
CA SER A 105 -8.98 26.39 4.12
C SER A 105 -8.40 25.04 4.55
N PRO A 106 -7.70 24.31 3.65
CA PRO A 106 -6.86 23.19 4.04
C PRO A 106 -5.79 23.68 5.04
N LYS A 107 -5.50 22.88 6.07
CA LYS A 107 -4.30 23.09 6.91
C LYS A 107 -3.11 22.38 6.29
#